data_AF-A0A958PS15-F1
#
_entry.id   AF-A0A958PS15-F1
#
_cell.length_a   1.000
_cell.length_b   1.000
_cell.length_c   1.000
_cell.angle_alpha   90.00
_cell.angle_beta   90.00
_cell.angle_gamma   90.00
#
_symmetry.space_group_name_H-M   'P 1'
#
loop_
_entity.id
_entity.type
_entity.pdbx_description
1 polymer ?
#
loop_
_entity_poly.entity_id
_entity_poly.type
_entity_poly.pdbx_seq_one_letter_code
_entity_poly.pdbx_strand_id
1 'polypeptide(L)'
;MDIDWLSSKSYLFANPRTPNDQKKLMDQLQWSSHLDLIWLSSSGSTAHSGEIKLVALSKKGFLESAQAVNKHLKVRERDVWLNFLPLYHVGGLSIHARGFLGKNKVFEFSQDKWDADVCFQKLKEFNVSLTSLVPTQLFDLVERGWTAPAALRAVLVGGGKLKEELYKRARQLGWPVLTTYGMTEASSQVATASLESLKNDRFPDLTILSHVDIKIDNGEIFVKSPALLKHSVILKEGEQVWTSYGDNDWYPTGDLGEFCDGYLKIFGRQGDIEKVNGELVNLNRLNEILSETLTEQRFSQQGCFLFVPDLRSGKKVELVLETE
;
A
#
# COMPACT_ATOMS: atom_id res chain seq x y z
N MET A 1 12.17 -12.70 -11.15
CA MET A 1 13.15 -11.61 -11.34
C MET A 1 14.02 -11.62 -10.10
N ASP A 2 15.34 -11.64 -10.24
CA ASP A 2 16.25 -11.77 -9.10
C ASP A 2 16.87 -10.42 -8.78
N ILE A 3 16.33 -9.73 -7.77
CA ILE A 3 17.05 -8.64 -7.13
C ILE A 3 18.22 -9.28 -6.38
N ASP A 4 19.43 -8.82 -6.67
CA ASP A 4 20.58 -9.17 -5.86
C ASP A 4 20.58 -8.25 -4.63
N TRP A 5 19.98 -8.75 -3.55
CA TRP A 5 19.82 -8.05 -2.27
C TRP A 5 21.13 -7.77 -1.54
N LEU A 6 22.24 -8.37 -1.96
CA LEU A 6 23.54 -8.25 -1.29
C LEU A 6 24.56 -7.44 -2.10
N SER A 7 24.32 -7.22 -3.39
CA SER A 7 25.15 -6.37 -4.23
C SER A 7 24.94 -4.86 -3.96
N SER A 8 25.89 -4.04 -4.40
CA SER A 8 25.74 -2.58 -4.45
C SER A 8 24.93 -2.08 -5.65
N LYS A 9 24.44 -2.99 -6.52
CA LYS A 9 23.71 -2.61 -7.74
C LYS A 9 22.38 -1.95 -7.41
N SER A 10 22.12 -0.77 -7.94
CA SER A 10 20.82 -0.12 -7.79
C SER A 10 19.82 -0.55 -8.87
N TYR A 11 18.53 -0.43 -8.55
CA TYR A 11 17.43 -0.82 -9.43
C TYR A 11 16.39 0.29 -9.51
N LEU A 12 15.72 0.40 -10.66
CA LEU A 12 14.56 1.24 -10.85
C LEU A 12 13.39 0.38 -11.29
N PHE A 13 12.27 0.48 -10.58
CA PHE A 13 11.02 -0.12 -11.00
C PHE A 13 10.01 0.97 -11.29
N ALA A 14 9.88 1.29 -12.58
CA ALA A 14 8.90 2.23 -13.09
C ALA A 14 7.64 1.50 -13.55
N ASN A 15 6.48 2.16 -13.47
CA ASN A 15 5.27 1.64 -14.06
C ASN A 15 5.42 1.57 -15.61
N PRO A 16 5.19 0.42 -16.27
CA PRO A 16 5.26 0.31 -17.72
C PRO A 16 4.34 1.30 -18.45
N ARG A 17 3.23 1.69 -17.80
CA ARG A 17 2.24 2.67 -18.30
C ARG A 17 2.66 4.12 -18.09
N THR A 18 3.79 4.40 -17.46
CA THR A 18 4.32 5.77 -17.33
C THR A 18 4.47 6.39 -18.73
N PRO A 19 3.93 7.60 -18.95
CA PRO A 19 4.09 8.35 -20.20
C PRO A 19 5.55 8.50 -20.66
N ASN A 20 5.78 8.59 -21.97
CA ASN A 20 7.14 8.59 -22.54
C ASN A 20 7.96 9.84 -22.18
N ASP A 21 7.32 10.99 -22.08
CA ASP A 21 7.91 12.24 -21.57
C ASP A 21 8.37 12.08 -20.13
N GLN A 22 7.56 11.44 -19.28
CA GLN A 22 7.93 11.14 -17.90
C GLN A 22 9.08 10.13 -17.81
N LYS A 23 9.09 9.09 -18.65
CA LYS A 23 10.21 8.15 -18.74
C LYS A 23 11.53 8.84 -19.13
N LYS A 24 11.48 9.79 -20.07
CA LYS A 24 12.66 10.59 -20.44
C LYS A 24 13.20 11.43 -19.28
N LEU A 25 12.32 12.03 -18.48
CA LEU A 25 12.73 12.77 -17.27
C LEU A 25 13.37 11.83 -16.24
N MET A 26 12.84 10.62 -16.11
CA MET A 26 13.44 9.58 -15.28
C MET A 26 14.83 9.21 -15.81
N ASP A 27 15.00 8.93 -17.10
CA ASP A 27 16.31 8.56 -17.69
C ASP A 27 17.39 9.66 -17.54
N GLN A 28 16.99 10.91 -17.33
CA GLN A 28 17.90 12.04 -17.06
C GLN A 28 18.38 12.08 -15.60
N LEU A 29 17.73 11.36 -14.68
CA LEU A 29 18.21 11.25 -13.31
C LEU A 29 19.47 10.41 -13.26
N GLN A 30 20.48 10.96 -12.59
CA GLN A 30 21.70 10.21 -12.26
C GLN A 30 21.47 9.27 -11.07
N TRP A 31 20.44 8.42 -11.08
CA TRP A 31 20.22 7.45 -10.00
C TRP A 31 21.37 6.45 -9.84
N SER A 32 22.17 6.26 -10.90
CA SER A 32 23.29 5.30 -10.94
C SER A 32 24.48 5.74 -10.09
N SER A 33 24.56 7.01 -9.70
CA SER A 33 25.58 7.50 -8.76
C SER A 33 25.28 7.09 -7.31
N HIS A 34 24.05 6.67 -7.02
CA HIS A 34 23.64 6.15 -5.72
C HIS A 34 23.63 4.63 -5.75
N LEU A 35 24.46 4.02 -4.91
CA LEU A 35 24.59 2.57 -4.80
C LEU A 35 23.63 2.00 -3.76
N ASP A 36 23.27 0.72 -3.93
CA ASP A 36 22.43 -0.05 -3.01
C ASP A 36 20.99 0.49 -2.79
N LEU A 37 20.45 1.16 -3.81
CA LEU A 37 19.09 1.73 -3.77
C LEU A 37 18.13 1.05 -4.75
N ILE A 38 16.87 0.98 -4.33
CA ILE A 38 15.72 0.62 -5.13
C ILE A 38 14.87 1.87 -5.29
N TRP A 39 14.70 2.30 -6.53
CA TRP A 39 13.90 3.47 -6.90
C TRP A 39 12.51 3.02 -7.35
N LEU A 40 11.49 3.64 -6.75
CA LEU A 40 10.09 3.44 -7.07
C LEU A 40 9.43 4.77 -7.41
N SER A 41 8.54 4.77 -8.41
CA SER A 41 7.60 5.88 -8.58
C SER A 41 6.52 5.78 -7.50
N SER A 42 6.38 6.80 -6.66
CA SER A 42 5.21 6.89 -5.80
C SER A 42 4.06 7.44 -6.64
N SER A 43 2.87 6.86 -6.51
CA SER A 43 1.64 7.32 -7.16
C SER A 43 1.09 8.60 -6.49
N GLY A 44 1.96 9.43 -5.93
CA GLY A 44 1.65 10.42 -4.90
C GLY A 44 0.37 11.20 -5.20
N SER A 45 -0.60 11.12 -4.29
CA SER A 45 -1.79 11.99 -4.29
C SER A 45 -1.43 13.48 -4.19
N THR A 46 -0.16 13.79 -3.92
CA THR A 46 0.43 15.12 -3.83
C THR A 46 1.15 15.55 -5.10
N ALA A 47 1.30 14.68 -6.12
CA ALA A 47 1.90 15.06 -7.38
C ALA A 47 0.87 15.87 -8.18
N HIS A 48 1.16 17.14 -8.42
CA HIS A 48 0.34 17.95 -9.32
C HIS A 48 0.53 17.48 -10.76
N SER A 49 -0.42 17.80 -11.65
CA SER A 49 -0.32 17.47 -13.08
C SER A 49 1.05 17.88 -13.63
N GLY A 50 1.82 16.91 -14.14
CA GLY A 50 3.16 17.12 -14.70
C GLY A 50 4.33 16.84 -13.75
N GLU A 51 4.09 16.53 -12.47
CA GLU A 51 5.14 16.20 -11.50
C GLU A 51 5.34 14.67 -11.36
N ILE A 52 6.59 14.22 -11.23
CA ILE A 52 6.91 12.82 -10.92
C ILE A 52 7.61 12.79 -9.57
N LYS A 53 7.06 12.04 -8.61
CA LYS A 53 7.71 11.77 -7.33
C LYS A 53 8.33 10.37 -7.35
N LEU A 54 9.65 10.31 -7.32
CA LEU A 54 10.40 9.08 -7.08
C LEU A 54 10.84 8.98 -5.62
N VAL A 55 10.91 7.75 -5.13
CA VAL A 55 11.36 7.41 -3.79
C VAL A 55 12.49 6.39 -3.92
N ALA A 56 13.61 6.68 -3.27
CA ALA A 56 14.76 5.79 -3.19
C ALA A 56 14.77 5.10 -1.82
N LEU A 57 14.72 3.79 -1.83
CA LEU A 57 14.72 2.94 -0.64
C LEU A 57 16.02 2.14 -0.64
N SER A 58 16.69 2.02 0.50
CA SER A 58 17.85 1.14 0.59
C SER A 58 17.42 -0.34 0.54
N LYS A 59 18.23 -1.22 -0.05
CA LYS A 59 17.95 -2.67 0.02
C LYS A 59 17.96 -3.17 1.45
N LYS A 60 18.88 -2.67 2.28
CA LYS A 60 18.87 -2.92 3.72
C LYS A 60 17.51 -2.57 4.34
N GLY A 61 16.94 -1.41 4.02
CA GLY A 61 15.63 -1.00 4.52
C GLY A 61 14.49 -1.96 4.12
N PHE A 62 14.50 -2.45 2.87
CA PHE A 62 13.59 -3.53 2.46
C PHE A 62 13.77 -4.81 3.27
N LEU A 63 15.01 -5.20 3.57
CA LEU A 63 15.31 -6.38 4.37
C LEU A 63 14.89 -6.20 5.84
N GLU A 64 15.06 -5.02 6.43
CA GLU A 64 14.59 -4.71 7.80
C GLU A 64 13.06 -4.82 7.89
N SER A 65 12.33 -4.21 6.95
CA SER A 65 10.87 -4.35 6.83
C SER A 65 10.46 -5.82 6.64
N ALA A 66 11.12 -6.52 5.71
CA ALA A 66 10.85 -7.94 5.46
C ALA A 66 11.09 -8.82 6.68
N GLN A 67 12.15 -8.56 7.45
CA GLN A 67 12.44 -9.28 8.70
C GLN A 67 11.33 -9.07 9.74
N ALA A 68 10.88 -7.83 9.92
CA ALA A 68 9.79 -7.51 10.85
C ALA A 68 8.48 -8.18 10.45
N VAL A 69 8.13 -8.14 9.15
CA VAL A 69 6.92 -8.80 8.63
C VAL A 69 7.03 -10.32 8.76
N ASN A 70 8.17 -10.92 8.40
CA ASN A 70 8.38 -12.36 8.53
C ASN A 70 8.26 -12.83 9.98
N LYS A 71 8.81 -12.05 10.94
CA LYS A 71 8.67 -12.32 12.37
C LYS A 71 7.21 -12.22 12.82
N HIS A 72 6.50 -11.17 12.42
CA HIS A 72 5.09 -10.93 12.76
C HIS A 72 4.17 -12.05 12.26
N LEU A 73 4.41 -12.53 11.03
CA LEU A 73 3.66 -13.61 10.40
C LEU A 73 4.18 -15.01 10.76
N LYS A 74 5.24 -15.10 11.59
CA LYS A 74 5.89 -16.36 11.96
C LYS A 74 6.27 -17.20 10.74
N VAL A 75 6.80 -16.54 9.70
CA VAL A 75 7.18 -17.17 8.43
C VAL A 75 8.21 -18.26 8.68
N ARG A 76 8.00 -19.41 8.04
CA ARG A 76 8.91 -20.56 8.08
C ARG A 76 9.48 -20.81 6.69
N GLU A 77 10.61 -21.50 6.59
CA GLU A 77 11.24 -21.82 5.29
C GLU A 77 10.31 -22.59 4.33
N ARG A 78 9.45 -23.47 4.86
CA ARG A 78 8.44 -24.21 4.08
C ARG A 78 7.31 -23.36 3.50
N ASP A 79 7.23 -22.09 3.89
CA ASP A 79 6.19 -21.19 3.43
C ASP A 79 6.40 -20.87 1.95
N VAL A 80 5.30 -20.79 1.22
CA VAL A 80 5.25 -20.44 -0.19
C VAL A 80 4.53 -19.11 -0.34
N TRP A 81 5.18 -18.17 -1.01
CA TRP A 81 4.61 -16.88 -1.40
C TRP A 81 4.10 -16.92 -2.85
N LEU A 82 3.00 -16.23 -3.09
CA LEU A 82 2.52 -15.89 -4.42
C LEU A 82 2.53 -14.37 -4.56
N ASN A 83 3.07 -13.86 -5.66
CA ASN A 83 3.03 -12.45 -5.99
C ASN A 83 2.20 -12.22 -7.27
N PHE A 84 1.07 -11.56 -7.14
CA PHE A 84 0.27 -11.00 -8.25
C PHE A 84 0.32 -9.46 -8.27
N LEU A 85 1.04 -8.84 -7.34
CA LEU A 85 1.14 -7.39 -7.26
C LEU A 85 2.31 -6.90 -8.12
N PRO A 86 2.15 -5.79 -8.85
CA PRO A 86 3.21 -5.24 -9.68
C PRO A 86 4.50 -4.95 -8.91
N LEU A 87 5.65 -5.28 -9.50
CA LEU A 87 6.97 -5.05 -8.88
C LEU A 87 7.38 -3.56 -8.83
N TYR A 88 6.72 -2.70 -9.61
CA TYR A 88 6.85 -1.25 -9.50
C TYR A 88 6.05 -0.63 -8.35
N HIS A 89 5.38 -1.46 -7.55
CA HIS A 89 4.81 -1.08 -6.26
C HIS A 89 5.51 -1.82 -5.13
N VAL A 90 5.73 -1.12 -4.01
CA VAL A 90 6.41 -1.67 -2.84
C VAL A 90 5.73 -2.93 -2.30
N GLY A 91 4.41 -3.06 -2.47
CA GLY A 91 3.63 -4.22 -2.06
C GLY A 91 4.12 -5.52 -2.71
N GLY A 92 4.21 -5.55 -4.05
CA GLY A 92 4.71 -6.72 -4.78
C GLY A 92 6.19 -6.94 -4.56
N LEU A 93 6.99 -5.87 -4.61
CA LEU A 93 8.44 -5.97 -4.45
C LEU A 93 8.85 -6.50 -3.08
N SER A 94 8.14 -6.12 -2.01
CA SER A 94 8.42 -6.56 -0.64
C SER A 94 8.25 -8.08 -0.44
N ILE A 95 7.45 -8.76 -1.27
CA ILE A 95 7.31 -10.22 -1.22
C ILE A 95 8.64 -10.90 -1.57
N HIS A 96 9.43 -10.34 -2.49
CA HIS A 96 10.76 -10.87 -2.84
C HIS A 96 11.77 -10.68 -1.71
N ALA A 97 11.74 -9.54 -1.02
CA ALA A 97 12.59 -9.32 0.15
C ALA A 97 12.26 -10.31 1.28
N ARG A 98 10.96 -10.52 1.54
CA ARG A 98 10.46 -11.50 2.51
C ARG A 98 10.86 -12.92 2.15
N GLY A 99 10.68 -13.29 0.88
CA GLY A 99 11.04 -14.62 0.38
C GLY A 99 12.54 -14.88 0.43
N PHE A 100 13.36 -13.89 0.08
CA PHE A 100 14.82 -13.96 0.17
C PHE A 100 15.27 -14.23 1.62
N LEU A 101 14.82 -13.43 2.59
CA LEU A 101 15.19 -13.64 4.00
C LEU A 101 14.62 -14.93 4.60
N GLY A 102 13.40 -15.29 4.21
CA GLY A 102 12.74 -16.50 4.67
C GLY A 102 13.21 -17.78 3.98
N LYS A 103 14.08 -17.68 2.97
CA LYS A 103 14.47 -18.77 2.05
C LYS A 103 13.26 -19.48 1.44
N ASN A 104 12.20 -18.72 1.18
CA ASN A 104 10.93 -19.23 0.70
C ASN A 104 10.91 -19.33 -0.83
N LYS A 105 10.06 -20.21 -1.34
CA LYS A 105 9.67 -20.16 -2.76
C LYS A 105 8.71 -18.98 -2.97
N VAL A 106 8.99 -18.18 -3.99
CA VAL A 106 8.12 -17.07 -4.44
C VAL A 106 7.69 -17.37 -5.87
N PHE A 107 6.39 -17.59 -6.07
CA PHE A 107 5.81 -17.70 -7.41
C PHE A 107 5.37 -16.33 -7.89
N GLU A 108 5.85 -15.93 -9.07
CA GLU A 108 5.81 -14.56 -9.57
C GLU A 108 4.91 -14.44 -10.82
N PHE A 109 3.81 -13.69 -10.70
CA PHE A 109 2.80 -13.45 -11.73
C PHE A 109 2.42 -11.96 -11.89
N SER A 110 3.25 -11.04 -11.39
CA SER A 110 3.05 -9.58 -11.43
C SER A 110 3.05 -8.95 -12.83
N GLN A 111 3.56 -9.68 -13.83
CA GLN A 111 3.51 -9.25 -15.22
C GLN A 111 2.20 -9.66 -15.90
N ASP A 112 1.44 -10.57 -15.29
CA ASP A 112 0.18 -11.03 -15.84
C ASP A 112 -0.91 -9.99 -15.54
N LYS A 113 -1.89 -9.91 -16.45
CA LYS A 113 -3.11 -9.16 -16.15
C LYS A 113 -3.81 -9.84 -14.97
N TRP A 114 -4.25 -9.05 -13.99
CA TRP A 114 -5.04 -9.56 -12.88
C TRP A 114 -6.27 -10.30 -13.41
N ASP A 115 -6.45 -11.51 -12.89
CA ASP A 115 -7.59 -12.38 -13.11
C ASP A 115 -7.80 -13.21 -11.84
N ALA A 116 -9.01 -13.11 -11.26
CA ALA A 116 -9.32 -13.77 -10.01
C ALA A 116 -9.32 -15.30 -10.14
N ASP A 117 -9.81 -15.85 -11.26
CA ASP A 117 -9.83 -17.29 -11.54
C ASP A 117 -8.41 -17.85 -11.60
N VAL A 118 -7.54 -17.17 -12.33
CA VAL A 118 -6.12 -17.56 -12.45
C VAL A 118 -5.43 -17.48 -11.10
N CYS A 119 -5.60 -16.38 -10.35
CA CYS A 119 -5.02 -16.23 -9.01
C CYS A 119 -5.47 -17.36 -8.07
N PHE A 120 -6.78 -17.64 -8.02
CA PHE A 120 -7.32 -18.71 -7.19
C PHE A 120 -6.80 -20.10 -7.58
N GLN A 121 -6.69 -20.38 -8.88
CA GLN A 121 -6.09 -21.62 -9.37
C GLN A 121 -4.62 -21.74 -8.93
N LYS A 122 -3.82 -20.68 -9.08
CA LYS A 122 -2.40 -20.69 -8.67
C LYS A 122 -2.22 -20.83 -7.16
N LEU A 123 -3.09 -20.21 -6.35
CA LEU A 123 -3.08 -20.40 -4.89
C LEU A 123 -3.19 -21.88 -4.51
N LYS A 124 -4.05 -22.63 -5.21
CA LYS A 124 -4.21 -24.09 -5.00
C LYS A 124 -3.07 -24.89 -5.59
N GLU A 125 -2.73 -24.67 -6.86
CA GLU A 125 -1.72 -25.40 -7.62
C GLU A 125 -0.37 -25.43 -6.89
N PHE A 126 0.05 -24.28 -6.36
CA PHE A 126 1.35 -24.15 -5.69
C PHE A 126 1.28 -24.33 -4.17
N ASN A 127 0.13 -24.74 -3.62
CA ASN A 127 -0.10 -24.85 -2.18
C ASN A 127 0.37 -23.58 -1.44
N VAL A 128 -0.06 -22.42 -1.96
CA VAL A 128 0.39 -21.12 -1.47
C VAL A 128 -0.06 -20.93 -0.05
N SER A 129 0.84 -20.36 0.74
CA SER A 129 0.61 -20.16 2.15
C SER A 129 0.50 -18.69 2.55
N LEU A 130 1.15 -17.79 1.80
CA LEU A 130 1.17 -16.36 2.03
C LEU A 130 0.99 -15.64 0.70
N THR A 131 0.16 -14.60 0.69
CA THR A 131 0.04 -13.70 -0.46
C THR A 131 -0.32 -12.30 0.03
N SER A 132 -0.11 -11.30 -0.83
CA SER A 132 -0.61 -9.94 -0.61
C SER A 132 -1.57 -9.56 -1.72
N LEU A 133 -2.67 -8.91 -1.35
CA LEU A 133 -3.71 -8.43 -2.26
C LEU A 133 -4.05 -6.97 -1.93
N VAL A 134 -4.65 -6.27 -2.90
CA VAL A 134 -5.38 -5.01 -2.63
C VAL A 134 -6.86 -5.28 -2.39
N PRO A 135 -7.63 -4.37 -1.75
CA PRO A 135 -9.05 -4.61 -1.45
C PRO A 135 -9.90 -5.02 -2.66
N THR A 136 -9.65 -4.44 -3.84
CA THR A 136 -10.38 -4.79 -5.07
C THR A 136 -10.10 -6.22 -5.53
N GLN A 137 -8.85 -6.69 -5.42
CA GLN A 137 -8.50 -8.08 -5.73
C GLN A 137 -9.15 -9.07 -4.75
N LEU A 138 -9.22 -8.72 -3.45
CA LEU A 138 -9.95 -9.53 -2.48
C LEU A 138 -11.46 -9.56 -2.81
N PHE A 139 -12.03 -8.40 -3.18
CA PHE A 139 -13.43 -8.30 -3.60
C PHE A 139 -13.74 -9.26 -4.74
N ASP A 140 -12.94 -9.25 -5.81
CA ASP A 140 -13.15 -10.13 -6.97
C ASP A 140 -13.15 -11.61 -6.56
N LEU A 141 -12.24 -12.04 -5.67
CA LEU A 141 -12.19 -13.42 -5.17
C LEU A 141 -13.43 -13.78 -4.33
N VAL A 142 -13.91 -12.84 -3.50
CA VAL A 142 -15.09 -13.02 -2.63
C VAL A 142 -16.37 -13.06 -3.44
N GLU A 143 -16.50 -12.23 -4.48
CA GLU A 143 -17.67 -12.23 -5.37
C GLU A 143 -17.83 -13.55 -6.12
N ARG A 144 -16.74 -14.27 -6.40
CA ARG A 144 -16.80 -15.62 -6.97
C ARG A 144 -17.25 -16.69 -5.96
N GLY A 145 -17.39 -16.35 -4.68
CA GLY A 145 -17.83 -17.27 -3.64
C GLY A 145 -16.83 -18.38 -3.33
N TRP A 146 -15.55 -18.20 -3.67
CA TRP A 146 -14.55 -19.24 -3.43
C TRP A 146 -14.13 -19.33 -1.98
N THR A 147 -14.14 -20.55 -1.47
CA THR A 147 -13.52 -20.86 -0.17
C THR A 147 -12.00 -20.81 -0.28
N ALA A 148 -11.36 -20.22 0.72
CA ALA A 148 -9.91 -20.11 0.76
C ALA A 148 -9.21 -21.48 0.67
N PRO A 149 -8.11 -21.61 -0.10
CA PRO A 149 -7.33 -22.84 -0.13
C PRO A 149 -6.77 -23.20 1.25
N ALA A 150 -6.81 -24.49 1.63
CA ALA A 150 -6.43 -24.95 2.97
C ALA A 150 -4.97 -24.67 3.37
N ALA A 151 -4.06 -24.54 2.39
CA ALA A 151 -2.66 -24.22 2.64
C ALA A 151 -2.43 -22.74 3.04
N LEU A 152 -3.39 -21.87 2.72
CA LEU A 152 -3.28 -20.43 2.92
C LEU A 152 -3.40 -20.10 4.41
N ARG A 153 -2.37 -19.47 4.98
CA ARG A 153 -2.34 -19.11 6.42
C ARG A 153 -2.52 -17.62 6.67
N ALA A 154 -2.20 -16.78 5.70
CA ALA A 154 -2.39 -15.34 5.78
C ALA A 154 -2.51 -14.71 4.39
N VAL A 155 -3.43 -13.75 4.27
CA VAL A 155 -3.59 -12.86 3.12
C VAL A 155 -3.45 -11.44 3.62
N LEU A 156 -2.35 -10.80 3.27
CA LEU A 156 -2.07 -9.41 3.64
C LEU A 156 -2.85 -8.50 2.70
N VAL A 157 -3.75 -7.69 3.23
CA VAL A 157 -4.57 -6.78 2.43
C VAL A 157 -4.22 -5.34 2.79
N GLY A 158 -3.74 -4.59 1.79
CA GLY A 158 -3.23 -3.23 1.98
C GLY A 158 -3.27 -2.41 0.70
N GLY A 159 -2.59 -1.27 0.71
CA GLY A 159 -2.59 -0.33 -0.42
C GLY A 159 -3.89 0.47 -0.59
N GLY A 160 -4.86 0.27 0.30
CA GLY A 160 -6.13 0.99 0.35
C GLY A 160 -6.95 0.56 1.57
N LYS A 161 -8.02 1.29 1.86
CA LYS A 161 -8.93 0.97 2.97
C LYS A 161 -9.70 -0.31 2.68
N LEU A 162 -9.59 -1.32 3.55
CA LEU A 162 -10.44 -2.50 3.50
C LEU A 162 -11.73 -2.23 4.29
N LYS A 163 -12.89 -2.30 3.62
CA LYS A 163 -14.20 -2.18 4.27
C LYS A 163 -14.48 -3.39 5.17
N GLU A 164 -15.09 -3.15 6.32
CA GLU A 164 -15.42 -4.19 7.29
C GLU A 164 -16.37 -5.25 6.73
N GLU A 165 -17.32 -4.85 5.88
CA GLU A 165 -18.24 -5.77 5.22
C GLU A 165 -17.52 -6.78 4.32
N LEU A 166 -16.58 -6.30 3.48
CA LEU A 166 -15.78 -7.17 2.63
C LEU A 166 -14.88 -8.08 3.46
N TYR A 167 -14.28 -7.57 4.54
CA TYR A 167 -13.52 -8.38 5.49
C TYR A 167 -14.38 -9.52 6.05
N LYS A 168 -15.58 -9.22 6.56
CA LYS A 168 -16.49 -10.24 7.12
C LYS A 168 -16.88 -11.30 6.09
N ARG A 169 -17.24 -10.89 4.87
CA ARG A 169 -17.56 -11.82 3.77
C ARG A 169 -16.38 -12.72 3.41
N ALA A 170 -15.17 -12.16 3.34
CA ALA A 170 -13.95 -12.94 3.10
C ALA A 170 -13.68 -13.96 4.23
N ARG A 171 -13.83 -13.54 5.49
CA ARG A 171 -13.66 -14.43 6.66
C ARG A 171 -14.68 -15.56 6.69
N GLN A 172 -15.93 -15.30 6.32
CA GLN A 172 -16.98 -16.32 6.17
C GLN A 172 -16.63 -17.37 5.12
N LEU A 173 -15.95 -16.97 4.04
CA LEU A 173 -15.39 -17.87 3.02
C LEU A 173 -14.04 -18.50 3.43
N GLY A 174 -13.60 -18.32 4.67
CA GLY A 174 -12.39 -18.92 5.23
C GLY A 174 -11.08 -18.20 4.89
N TRP A 175 -11.11 -17.06 4.20
CA TRP A 175 -9.88 -16.34 3.82
C TRP A 175 -9.16 -15.78 5.06
N PRO A 176 -7.88 -16.09 5.30
CA PRO A 176 -7.13 -15.64 6.47
C PRO A 176 -6.64 -14.19 6.30
N VAL A 177 -7.58 -13.25 6.21
CA VAL A 177 -7.31 -11.85 5.91
C VAL A 177 -6.68 -11.13 7.10
N LEU A 178 -5.53 -10.50 6.86
CA LEU A 178 -4.85 -9.58 7.77
C LEU A 178 -4.78 -8.20 7.10
N THR A 179 -5.39 -7.19 7.71
CA THR A 179 -5.29 -5.80 7.24
C THR A 179 -3.88 -5.27 7.50
N THR A 180 -3.43 -4.37 6.63
CA THR A 180 -2.11 -3.75 6.71
C THR A 180 -2.21 -2.26 6.42
N TYR A 181 -1.36 -1.48 7.10
CA TYR A 181 -1.10 -0.08 6.80
C TYR A 181 0.38 0.08 6.47
N GLY A 182 0.68 0.89 5.46
CA GLY A 182 2.01 1.02 4.93
C GLY A 182 2.07 1.92 3.71
N MET A 183 3.28 2.22 3.26
CA MET A 183 3.56 3.13 2.16
C MET A 183 4.91 2.80 1.50
N THR A 184 5.10 3.35 0.30
CA THR A 184 6.37 3.24 -0.42
C THR A 184 7.53 3.75 0.43
N GLU A 185 7.33 4.89 1.07
CA GLU A 185 8.31 5.60 1.90
C GLU A 185 8.78 4.81 3.13
N ALA A 186 8.02 3.81 3.58
CA ALA A 186 8.36 2.94 4.71
C ALA A 186 8.79 1.52 4.25
N SER A 187 9.17 1.34 2.98
CA SER A 187 9.52 0.04 2.40
C SER A 187 8.47 -1.04 2.65
N SER A 188 7.18 -0.71 2.46
CA SER A 188 6.00 -1.58 2.64
C SER A 188 5.24 -1.32 3.96
N GLN A 189 5.22 -2.27 4.89
CA GLN A 189 4.27 -2.28 5.99
C GLN A 189 4.79 -1.52 7.20
N VAL A 190 3.93 -0.66 7.75
CA VAL A 190 4.14 0.03 9.03
C VAL A 190 3.42 -0.71 10.16
N ALA A 191 2.19 -1.14 9.91
CA ALA A 191 1.37 -1.88 10.87
C ALA A 191 0.61 -3.00 10.17
N THR A 192 0.31 -4.09 10.89
CA THR A 192 -0.37 -5.27 10.35
C THR A 192 -1.20 -5.94 11.44
N ALA A 193 -2.40 -6.39 11.10
CA ALA A 193 -3.23 -7.21 11.99
C ALA A 193 -2.45 -8.46 12.47
N SER A 194 -2.64 -8.84 13.72
CA SER A 194 -1.99 -10.03 14.29
C SER A 194 -2.63 -11.33 13.76
N LEU A 195 -1.85 -12.40 13.61
CA LEU A 195 -2.39 -13.74 13.34
C LEU A 195 -3.44 -14.19 14.38
N GLU A 196 -3.36 -13.67 15.60
CA GLU A 196 -4.35 -13.94 16.65
C GLU A 196 -5.74 -13.39 16.32
N SER A 197 -5.83 -12.35 15.48
CA SER A 197 -7.10 -11.80 15.04
C SER A 197 -7.90 -12.79 14.19
N LEU A 198 -7.24 -13.77 13.55
CA LEU A 198 -7.89 -14.82 12.77
C LEU A 198 -8.71 -15.80 13.63
N LYS A 199 -8.59 -15.75 14.97
CA LYS A 199 -9.34 -16.60 15.90
C LYS A 199 -10.76 -16.11 16.18
N ASN A 200 -11.11 -14.91 15.70
CA ASN A 200 -12.46 -14.36 15.81
C ASN A 200 -12.83 -13.60 14.52
N ASP A 201 -14.09 -13.18 14.42
CA ASP A 201 -14.64 -12.54 13.22
C ASP A 201 -14.71 -11.00 13.32
N ARG A 202 -14.12 -10.41 14.37
CA ARG A 202 -14.09 -8.95 14.50
C ARG A 202 -13.11 -8.35 13.50
N PHE A 203 -13.43 -7.15 13.02
CA PHE A 203 -12.48 -6.39 12.22
C PHE A 203 -11.21 -6.14 13.04
N PRO A 204 -10.02 -6.45 12.51
CA PRO A 204 -8.82 -6.52 13.34
C PRO A 204 -8.18 -5.15 13.54
N ASP A 205 -7.71 -4.91 14.77
CA ASP A 205 -6.85 -3.77 15.09
C ASP A 205 -5.45 -3.95 14.48
N LEU A 206 -4.82 -2.83 14.11
CA LEU A 206 -3.49 -2.80 13.53
C LEU A 206 -2.41 -2.78 14.62
N THR A 207 -1.48 -3.73 14.55
CA THR A 207 -0.30 -3.77 15.42
C THR A 207 0.89 -3.16 14.71
N ILE A 208 1.59 -2.22 15.35
CA ILE A 208 2.81 -1.60 14.81
C ILE A 208 3.90 -2.66 14.70
N LEU A 209 4.56 -2.73 13.54
CA LEU A 209 5.64 -3.68 13.31
C LEU A 209 6.91 -3.25 14.05
N SER A 210 7.70 -4.23 14.50
CA SER A 210 8.83 -4.01 15.42
C SER A 210 9.98 -3.15 14.90
N HIS A 211 9.95 -2.76 13.62
CA HIS A 211 10.95 -1.91 12.99
C HIS A 211 10.47 -0.46 12.83
N VAL A 212 9.30 -0.12 13.39
CA VAL A 212 8.70 1.21 13.22
C VAL A 212 8.39 1.81 14.58
N ASP A 213 8.86 3.05 14.76
CA ASP A 213 8.37 3.95 15.78
C ASP A 213 7.31 4.87 15.15
N ILE A 214 6.23 5.13 15.89
CA ILE A 214 5.17 6.06 15.50
C ILE A 214 5.05 7.16 16.55
N LYS A 215 4.91 8.40 16.09
CA LYS A 215 4.38 9.51 16.90
C LYS A 215 3.19 10.12 16.16
N ILE A 216 2.31 10.76 16.92
CA ILE A 216 1.17 11.48 16.38
C ILE A 216 1.31 12.94 16.82
N ASP A 217 1.33 13.86 15.87
CA ASP A 217 1.44 15.30 16.13
C ASP A 217 0.32 16.03 15.40
N ASN A 218 -0.52 16.76 16.13
CA ASN A 218 -1.73 17.40 15.61
C ASN A 218 -2.63 16.47 14.78
N GLY A 219 -2.69 15.19 15.14
CA GLY A 219 -3.46 14.16 14.45
C GLY A 219 -2.77 13.55 13.23
N GLU A 220 -1.64 14.10 12.76
CA GLU A 220 -0.83 13.50 11.70
C GLU A 220 0.08 12.40 12.24
N ILE A 221 0.16 11.30 11.51
CA ILE A 221 1.04 10.17 11.79
C ILE A 221 2.44 10.49 11.26
N PHE A 222 3.44 10.31 12.11
CA PHE A 222 4.84 10.34 11.73
C PHE A 222 5.47 8.97 11.96
N VAL A 223 6.30 8.55 11.02
CA VAL A 223 6.99 7.26 11.05
C VAL A 223 8.50 7.47 11.12
N LYS A 224 9.18 6.73 11.99
CA LYS A 224 10.63 6.62 12.01
C LYS A 224 11.00 5.13 11.96
N SER A 225 11.92 4.77 11.09
CA SER A 225 12.26 3.38 10.81
C SER A 225 13.60 3.26 10.07
N PRO A 226 14.41 2.21 10.31
CA PRO A 226 15.56 1.90 9.46
C PRO A 226 15.13 1.53 8.02
N ALA A 227 13.85 1.22 7.80
CA ALA A 227 13.26 0.93 6.50
C ALA A 227 12.72 2.18 5.78
N LEU A 228 12.91 3.37 6.36
CA LEU A 228 12.49 4.62 5.74
C LEU A 228 13.28 4.89 4.44
N LEU A 229 12.63 5.58 3.50
CA LEU A 229 13.27 6.13 2.31
C LEU A 229 14.57 6.86 2.64
N LYS A 230 15.50 6.85 1.69
CA LYS A 230 16.75 7.63 1.77
C LYS A 230 16.63 8.94 1.04
N HIS A 231 15.97 8.93 -0.12
CA HIS A 231 15.74 10.12 -0.91
C HIS A 231 14.32 10.12 -1.47
N SER A 232 13.71 11.29 -1.54
CA SER A 232 12.61 11.55 -2.46
C SER A 232 13.06 12.58 -3.48
N VAL A 233 12.66 12.40 -4.73
CA VAL A 233 12.96 13.31 -5.83
C VAL A 233 11.67 13.70 -6.52
N ILE A 234 11.42 15.00 -6.57
CA ILE A 234 10.33 15.57 -7.37
C ILE A 234 10.94 16.11 -8.66
N LEU A 235 10.46 15.58 -9.78
CA LEU A 235 10.79 16.05 -11.12
C LEU A 235 9.66 16.96 -11.60
N LYS A 236 10.00 18.21 -11.92
CA LYS A 236 9.06 19.20 -12.44
C LYS A 236 9.74 20.10 -13.45
N GLU A 237 9.23 20.16 -14.68
CA GLU A 237 9.69 21.12 -15.71
C GLU A 237 11.22 21.12 -15.96
N GLY A 238 11.89 19.98 -15.75
CA GLY A 238 13.34 19.84 -15.90
C GLY A 238 14.16 20.15 -14.63
N GLU A 239 13.52 20.59 -13.55
CA GLU A 239 14.12 20.73 -12.22
C GLU A 239 13.99 19.44 -11.40
N GLN A 240 14.96 19.24 -10.50
CA GLN A 240 15.02 18.10 -9.59
C GLN A 240 15.11 18.61 -8.15
N VAL A 241 14.06 18.39 -7.36
CA VAL A 241 14.06 18.74 -5.93
C VAL A 241 14.31 17.48 -5.12
N TRP A 242 15.44 17.45 -4.43
CA TRP A 242 15.87 16.34 -3.60
C TRP A 242 15.57 16.59 -2.13
N THR A 243 15.04 15.58 -1.46
CA THR A 243 14.91 15.56 0.00
C THR A 243 15.52 14.26 0.51
N SER A 244 16.40 14.35 1.49
CA SER A 244 17.10 13.20 2.06
C SER A 244 16.62 12.93 3.48
N TYR A 245 16.59 11.66 3.86
CA TYR A 245 16.19 11.20 5.19
C TYR A 245 17.25 10.27 5.78
N GLY A 246 17.64 10.54 7.01
CA GLY A 246 18.49 9.69 7.83
C GLY A 246 17.70 8.64 8.62
N ASP A 247 18.42 7.71 9.24
CA ASP A 247 17.81 6.61 10.01
C ASP A 247 17.03 7.07 11.25
N ASN A 248 17.30 8.28 11.75
CA ASN A 248 16.67 8.85 12.95
C ASN A 248 15.60 9.90 12.63
N ASP A 249 15.35 10.18 11.35
CA ASP A 249 14.40 11.21 10.95
C ASP A 249 12.96 10.70 11.06
N TRP A 250 12.06 11.62 11.42
CA TRP A 250 10.63 11.37 11.40
C TRP A 250 10.06 11.77 10.04
N TYR A 251 9.41 10.84 9.36
CA TYR A 251 8.72 11.09 8.10
C TYR A 251 7.26 11.48 8.36
N PRO A 252 6.81 12.67 7.90
CA PRO A 252 5.39 13.04 7.92
C PRO A 252 4.66 12.21 6.86
N THR A 253 3.72 11.35 7.27
CA THR A 253 3.06 10.48 6.30
C THR A 253 1.96 11.19 5.52
N GLY A 254 1.47 12.33 6.01
CA GLY A 254 0.26 12.99 5.52
C GLY A 254 -1.02 12.22 5.83
N ASP A 255 -0.94 11.10 6.56
CA ASP A 255 -2.09 10.32 7.02
C ASP A 255 -2.46 10.72 8.45
N LEU A 256 -3.76 10.81 8.71
CA LEU A 256 -4.32 11.16 10.01
C LEU A 256 -4.65 9.90 10.80
N GLY A 257 -4.42 9.93 12.11
CA GLY A 257 -4.74 8.83 12.99
C GLY A 257 -4.62 9.13 14.46
N GLU A 258 -4.96 8.14 15.28
CA GLU A 258 -4.81 8.18 16.73
C GLU A 258 -4.49 6.79 17.29
N PHE A 259 -4.05 6.75 18.54
CA PHE A 259 -3.98 5.51 19.31
C PHE A 259 -5.26 5.31 20.10
N CYS A 260 -5.98 4.22 19.83
CA CYS A 260 -7.10 3.76 20.66
C CYS A 260 -6.74 2.41 21.28
N ASP A 261 -6.84 2.28 22.60
CA ASP A 261 -6.60 1.02 23.31
C ASP A 261 -5.23 0.37 22.99
N GLY A 262 -4.23 1.20 22.67
CA GLY A 262 -2.89 0.75 22.30
C GLY A 262 -2.70 0.37 20.82
N TYR A 263 -3.74 0.51 19.99
CA TYR A 263 -3.70 0.22 18.55
C TYR A 263 -3.77 1.47 17.70
N LEU A 264 -3.12 1.45 16.54
CA LEU A 264 -3.15 2.54 15.58
C LEU A 264 -4.45 2.49 14.76
N LYS A 265 -5.23 3.58 14.79
CA LYS A 265 -6.36 3.80 13.88
C LYS A 265 -6.01 4.86 12.86
N ILE A 266 -6.32 4.58 11.59
CA ILE A 266 -6.09 5.49 10.45
C ILE A 266 -7.43 6.09 10.02
N PHE A 267 -7.50 7.41 9.93
CA PHE A 267 -8.72 8.15 9.59
C PHE A 267 -8.77 8.64 8.14
N GLY A 268 -7.64 8.65 7.43
CA GLY A 268 -7.54 9.13 6.06
C GLY A 268 -6.32 9.99 5.85
N ARG A 269 -6.27 10.78 4.77
CA ARG A 269 -5.19 11.76 4.54
C ARG A 269 -5.60 13.16 4.96
N GLN A 270 -4.61 13.96 5.34
CA GLN A 270 -4.80 15.37 5.67
C GLN A 270 -5.43 16.15 4.51
N GLY A 271 -5.03 15.86 3.27
CA GLY A 271 -5.62 16.47 2.06
C GLY A 271 -7.07 16.06 1.77
N ASP A 272 -7.57 15.00 2.42
CA ASP A 272 -8.97 14.58 2.33
C ASP A 272 -9.87 15.33 3.34
N ILE A 273 -9.28 16.15 4.22
CA ILE A 273 -10.00 17.00 5.16
C ILE A 273 -9.67 18.47 4.88
N GLU A 274 -10.68 19.22 4.45
CA GLU A 274 -10.51 20.65 4.12
C GLU A 274 -11.60 21.49 4.76
N LYS A 275 -11.30 22.76 4.96
CA LYS A 275 -12.28 23.74 5.44
C LYS A 275 -13.07 24.27 4.26
N VAL A 276 -14.37 23.97 4.21
CA VAL A 276 -15.30 24.48 3.19
C VAL A 276 -16.35 25.33 3.88
N ASN A 277 -16.46 26.60 3.48
CA ASN A 277 -17.40 27.57 4.07
C ASN A 277 -17.32 27.70 5.61
N GLY A 278 -16.14 27.50 6.19
CA GLY A 278 -15.94 27.61 7.63
C GLY A 278 -16.01 26.28 8.39
N GLU A 279 -16.49 25.21 7.76
CA GLU A 279 -16.67 23.89 8.37
C GLU A 279 -15.61 22.90 7.88
N LEU A 280 -15.16 21.99 8.76
CA LEU A 280 -14.27 20.91 8.36
C LEU A 280 -15.06 19.82 7.64
N VAL A 281 -14.68 19.54 6.39
CA VAL A 281 -15.30 18.50 5.56
C VAL A 281 -14.29 17.38 5.36
N ASN A 282 -14.71 16.13 5.60
CA ASN A 282 -13.90 14.94 5.37
C ASN A 282 -14.43 14.17 4.15
N LEU A 283 -13.69 14.17 3.04
CA LEU A 283 -14.07 13.47 1.81
C LEU A 283 -14.17 11.97 2.00
N ASN A 284 -13.32 11.35 2.83
CA ASN A 284 -13.42 9.91 3.09
C ASN A 284 -14.76 9.57 3.73
N ARG A 285 -15.21 10.36 4.70
CA ARG A 285 -16.53 10.16 5.32
C ARG A 285 -17.67 10.38 4.33
N LEU A 286 -17.58 11.41 3.49
CA LEU A 286 -18.59 11.66 2.44
C LEU A 286 -18.62 10.52 1.40
N ASN A 287 -17.46 9.97 1.02
CA ASN A 287 -17.35 8.86 0.09
C ASN A 287 -17.87 7.53 0.65
N GLU A 288 -17.75 7.31 1.96
CA GLU A 288 -18.41 6.19 2.65
C GLU A 288 -19.93 6.31 2.56
N ILE A 289 -20.48 7.47 2.96
CA ILE A 289 -21.92 7.75 2.92
C ILE A 289 -22.44 7.62 1.48
N LEU A 290 -21.71 8.14 0.50
CA LEU A 290 -22.05 7.99 -0.92
C LEU A 290 -22.10 6.51 -1.31
N SER A 291 -21.07 5.73 -0.98
CA SER A 291 -21.01 4.33 -1.35
C SER A 291 -22.13 3.49 -0.72
N GLU A 292 -22.46 3.76 0.55
CA GLU A 292 -23.61 3.16 1.24
C GLU A 292 -24.92 3.54 0.52
N THR A 293 -25.11 4.84 0.25
CA THR A 293 -26.31 5.36 -0.43
C THR A 293 -26.48 4.78 -1.84
N LEU A 294 -25.42 4.74 -2.66
CA LEU A 294 -25.47 4.17 -4.00
C LEU A 294 -25.83 2.68 -3.98
N THR A 295 -25.32 1.94 -2.99
CA THR A 295 -25.63 0.52 -2.79
C THR A 295 -27.10 0.33 -2.40
N GLU A 296 -27.58 1.08 -1.41
CA GLU A 296 -28.98 1.03 -0.96
C GLU A 296 -29.97 1.38 -2.09
N GLN A 297 -29.63 2.38 -2.90
CA GLN A 297 -30.45 2.84 -4.02
C GLN A 297 -30.26 2.01 -5.30
N ARG A 298 -29.41 0.97 -5.27
CA ARG A 298 -29.07 0.11 -6.42
C ARG A 298 -28.60 0.90 -7.63
N PHE A 299 -27.87 1.99 -7.40
CA PHE A 299 -27.25 2.76 -8.45
C PHE A 299 -26.03 1.99 -8.97
N SER A 300 -25.95 1.77 -10.28
CA SER A 300 -24.88 0.98 -10.90
C SER A 300 -23.56 1.75 -11.07
N GLN A 301 -23.62 3.08 -11.11
CA GLN A 301 -22.46 3.93 -11.34
C GLN A 301 -21.62 4.08 -10.07
N GLN A 302 -20.30 4.11 -10.24
CA GLN A 302 -19.38 4.51 -9.18
C GLN A 302 -19.26 6.02 -9.13
N GLY A 303 -18.90 6.54 -7.96
CA GLY A 303 -18.66 7.96 -7.78
C GLY A 303 -17.80 8.29 -6.58
N CYS A 304 -17.28 9.50 -6.57
CA CYS A 304 -16.57 10.05 -5.44
C CYS A 304 -16.76 11.56 -5.33
N PHE A 305 -16.66 12.07 -4.11
CA PHE A 305 -16.54 13.47 -3.80
C PHE A 305 -15.07 13.91 -3.89
N LEU A 306 -14.86 15.08 -4.47
CA LEU A 306 -13.58 15.75 -4.59
C LEU A 306 -13.68 17.19 -4.08
N PHE A 307 -12.55 17.72 -3.59
CA PHE A 307 -12.40 19.16 -3.44
C PHE A 307 -11.99 19.76 -4.77
N VAL A 308 -12.75 20.76 -5.22
CA VAL A 308 -12.39 21.57 -6.40
C VAL A 308 -12.18 23.02 -5.98
N PRO A 309 -11.28 23.77 -6.65
CA PRO A 309 -11.10 25.19 -6.39
C PRO A 309 -12.41 25.97 -6.54
N ASP A 310 -12.69 26.86 -5.60
CA ASP A 310 -13.86 27.74 -5.61
C ASP A 310 -13.45 29.18 -5.32
N LEU A 311 -13.93 30.13 -6.14
CA LEU A 311 -13.54 31.54 -6.03
C LEU A 311 -14.05 32.21 -4.74
N ARG A 312 -15.11 31.69 -4.12
CA ARG A 312 -15.73 32.28 -2.93
C ARG A 312 -15.23 31.62 -1.66
N SER A 313 -15.22 30.29 -1.61
CA SER A 313 -14.90 29.52 -0.40
C SER A 313 -13.48 28.96 -0.39
N GLY A 314 -12.67 29.25 -1.43
CA GLY A 314 -11.35 28.66 -1.66
C GLY A 314 -11.47 27.24 -2.25
N LYS A 315 -12.29 26.40 -1.62
CA LYS A 315 -12.65 25.04 -2.08
C LYS A 315 -14.14 24.79 -1.93
N LYS A 316 -14.71 23.97 -2.81
CA LYS A 316 -16.05 23.37 -2.66
C LYS A 316 -15.97 21.87 -2.88
N VAL A 317 -17.01 21.16 -2.45
CA VAL A 317 -17.16 19.72 -2.65
C VAL A 317 -17.99 19.49 -3.90
N GLU A 318 -17.51 18.63 -4.81
CA GLU A 318 -18.27 18.17 -5.97
C GLU A 318 -18.33 16.64 -6.02
N LEU A 319 -19.47 16.10 -6.44
CA LEU A 319 -19.66 14.69 -6.72
C LEU A 319 -19.31 14.43 -8.19
N VAL A 320 -18.37 13.52 -8.44
CA VAL A 320 -18.04 12.99 -9.77
C VAL A 320 -18.58 11.57 -9.86
N LEU A 321 -19.28 11.27 -10.96
CA LEU A 321 -19.77 9.93 -11.28
C LEU A 321 -19.03 9.40 -12.50
N GLU A 322 -18.63 8.14 -12.47
CA GLU A 322 -18.09 7.45 -13.65
C GLU A 322 -19.21 7.24 -14.67
N THR A 323 -19.05 7.81 -15.87
CA THR A 323 -19.97 7.58 -16.99
C THR A 323 -19.58 6.31 -17.73
N GLU A 324 -20.56 5.51 -18.14
CA GLU A 324 -20.38 4.30 -18.98
C GLU A 324 -19.67 4.57 -20.32
#